data_AF-H3NST9-F1
#
_entry.id   AF-H3NST9-F1
#
_cell.length_a   1.000
_cell.length_b   1.000
_cell.length_c   1.000
_cell.angle_alpha   90.00
_cell.angle_beta   90.00
_cell.angle_gamma   90.00
#
_symmetry.space_group_name_H-M   'P 1'
#
loop_
_entity.id
_entity.type
_entity.pdbx_description
1 polymer ?
#
loop_
_entity_poly.entity_id
_entity_poly.type
_entity_poly.pdbx_seq_one_letter_code
_entity_poly.pdbx_strand_id
1 'polypeptide(L)'
;MEVTAELSYALNTFYFLVCGALVMWMAAGFAMLEAGLVRSKNTTEILTKNIVLFAVACTMYMLVGYEIMYPDLSNFMLDGITAENLDNGYAPSADFFFQVVFVATAMSIVSGAVAERMKLLAFLLFAVVMTGFIYPMEGNWTWGGEAVFGIEAWTLGDLGFSDFAGSGIVHMAGAAAGVAGVLVIGARKGKYTSDGKVNAIPGANMPLATLGTFILWMGWFGFNGGSVLATATVSDATAVANVFMNTNAAAAGGCIAALTVAKLMFGKFDLTMALNGCLAGLVAITAEPSTPTALQATIFGALGGALVVFSIVTLDKMKFDDPVGAVSVHGVVGLLGLLLVPVTNGEASSFSGQLIGAATIFGWVFVASFVTFKVIGFITPVRVSEEEEYEGSDISECGLEAYPEFTSGR
;
A
#
# COMPACT_ATOMS: atom_id res chain seq x y z
N MET A 1 -34.23 -10.64 -18.38
CA MET A 1 -33.58 -11.96 -18.56
C MET A 1 -32.76 -12.20 -17.33
N GLU A 2 -32.88 -13.38 -16.74
CA GLU A 2 -32.07 -13.80 -15.59
C GLU A 2 -30.69 -14.24 -16.12
N VAL A 3 -29.61 -13.80 -15.47
CA VAL A 3 -28.25 -14.22 -15.81
C VAL A 3 -28.09 -15.66 -15.31
N THR A 4 -27.61 -16.58 -16.15
CA THR A 4 -27.39 -17.97 -15.71
C THR A 4 -26.25 -18.03 -14.70
N ALA A 5 -26.23 -19.05 -13.83
CA ALA A 5 -25.15 -19.24 -12.86
C ALA A 5 -23.76 -19.29 -13.54
N GLU A 6 -23.66 -19.99 -14.68
CA GLU A 6 -22.42 -20.07 -15.46
C GLU A 6 -21.99 -18.70 -16.03
N LEU A 7 -22.93 -17.88 -16.50
CA LEU A 7 -22.62 -16.54 -17.02
C LEU A 7 -22.20 -15.60 -15.89
N SER A 8 -22.87 -15.65 -14.73
CA SER A 8 -22.47 -14.89 -13.54
C SER A 8 -21.06 -15.29 -13.08
N TYR A 9 -20.80 -16.59 -12.99
CA TYR A 9 -19.48 -17.13 -12.66
C TYR A 9 -18.39 -16.64 -13.61
N ALA A 10 -18.64 -16.71 -14.92
CA ALA A 10 -17.70 -16.25 -15.93
C ALA A 10 -17.44 -14.74 -15.86
N LEU A 11 -18.49 -13.92 -15.66
CA LEU A 11 -18.37 -12.46 -15.55
C LEU A 11 -17.62 -12.03 -14.30
N ASN A 12 -17.95 -12.61 -13.14
CA ASN A 12 -17.25 -12.33 -11.90
C ASN A 12 -15.78 -12.76 -11.99
N THR A 13 -15.51 -13.96 -12.51
CA THR A 13 -14.13 -14.44 -12.74
C THR A 13 -13.34 -13.51 -13.66
N PHE A 14 -13.92 -13.13 -14.80
CA PHE A 14 -13.30 -12.19 -15.74
C PHE A 14 -12.99 -10.85 -15.06
N TYR A 15 -13.93 -10.36 -14.25
CA TYR A 15 -13.77 -9.10 -13.53
C TYR A 15 -12.60 -9.15 -12.54
N PHE A 16 -12.49 -10.20 -11.73
CA PHE A 16 -11.36 -10.41 -10.82
C PHE A 16 -10.03 -10.40 -11.55
N LEU A 17 -9.92 -11.11 -12.68
CA LEU A 17 -8.67 -11.18 -13.45
C LEU A 17 -8.28 -9.83 -14.03
N VAL A 18 -9.23 -9.06 -14.56
CA VAL A 18 -8.98 -7.72 -15.11
C VAL A 18 -8.59 -6.74 -13.99
N CYS A 19 -9.32 -6.74 -12.88
CA CYS A 19 -9.01 -5.91 -11.72
C CYS A 19 -7.65 -6.28 -11.11
N GLY A 20 -7.36 -7.57 -10.96
CA GLY A 20 -6.07 -8.07 -10.50
C GLY A 20 -4.92 -7.65 -11.43
N ALA A 21 -5.13 -7.65 -12.75
CA ALA A 21 -4.12 -7.16 -13.69
C ALA A 21 -3.88 -5.64 -13.58
N LEU A 22 -4.93 -4.86 -13.34
CA LEU A 22 -4.79 -3.42 -13.07
C LEU A 22 -4.04 -3.16 -11.76
N VAL A 23 -4.31 -3.94 -10.71
CA VAL A 23 -3.61 -3.83 -9.43
C VAL A 23 -2.16 -4.31 -9.55
N MET A 24 -1.90 -5.40 -10.30
CA MET A 24 -0.53 -5.82 -10.62
C MET A 24 0.27 -4.69 -11.28
N TRP A 25 -0.37 -3.91 -12.16
CA TRP A 25 0.27 -2.77 -12.81
C TRP A 25 0.63 -1.64 -11.82
N MET A 26 0.02 -1.59 -10.62
CA MET A 26 0.48 -0.71 -9.54
C MET A 26 1.91 -1.01 -9.10
N ALA A 27 2.41 -2.25 -9.24
CA ALA A 27 3.82 -2.56 -8.96
C ALA A 27 4.77 -1.76 -9.87
N ALA A 28 4.42 -1.57 -11.15
CA ALA A 28 5.14 -0.66 -12.03
C ALA A 28 4.98 0.81 -11.59
N GLY A 29 3.81 1.17 -11.07
CA GLY A 29 3.54 2.48 -10.49
C GLY A 29 4.44 2.82 -9.31
N PHE A 30 4.55 1.93 -8.33
CA PHE A 30 5.47 2.06 -7.19
C PHE A 30 6.92 2.15 -7.67
N ALA A 31 7.33 1.26 -8.58
CA ALA A 31 8.68 1.29 -9.13
C ALA A 31 9.04 2.64 -9.76
N MET A 32 8.15 3.23 -10.58
CA MET A 32 8.39 4.53 -11.22
C MET A 32 8.30 5.69 -10.23
N LEU A 33 7.36 5.63 -9.28
CA LEU A 33 7.21 6.64 -8.23
C LEU A 33 8.48 6.72 -7.37
N GLU A 34 8.91 5.58 -6.84
CA GLU A 34 10.08 5.47 -5.97
C GLU A 34 11.35 5.82 -6.73
N ALA A 35 11.57 5.28 -7.94
CA ALA A 35 12.71 5.62 -8.79
C ALA A 35 12.81 7.12 -9.08
N GLY A 36 11.67 7.81 -9.23
CA GLY A 36 11.62 9.25 -9.43
C GLY A 36 11.94 10.07 -8.17
N LEU A 37 11.62 9.56 -6.99
CA LEU A 37 11.74 10.26 -5.70
C LEU A 37 13.02 9.94 -4.92
N VAL A 38 13.71 8.84 -5.22
CA VAL A 38 15.06 8.57 -4.69
C VAL A 38 16.13 9.36 -5.46
N ARG A 39 17.32 9.50 -4.86
CA ARG A 39 18.51 10.01 -5.55
C ARG A 39 18.96 9.06 -6.66
N SER A 40 19.55 9.61 -7.72
CA SER A 40 19.96 8.89 -8.93
C SER A 40 20.89 7.71 -8.69
N LYS A 41 21.71 7.77 -7.63
CA LYS A 41 22.63 6.72 -7.19
C LYS A 41 21.97 5.54 -6.47
N ASN A 42 20.64 5.54 -6.33
CA ASN A 42 19.85 4.48 -5.69
C ASN A 42 18.70 3.99 -6.59
N THR A 43 18.66 4.39 -7.86
CA THR A 43 17.57 4.08 -8.78
C THR A 43 17.59 2.61 -9.21
N THR A 44 18.74 2.03 -9.53
CA THR A 44 18.85 0.60 -9.87
C THR A 44 18.45 -0.27 -8.69
N GLU A 45 18.87 0.11 -7.49
CA GLU A 45 18.55 -0.65 -6.28
C GLU A 45 17.04 -0.62 -5.97
N ILE A 46 16.39 0.54 -6.05
CA ILE A 46 14.95 0.64 -5.77
C ILE A 46 14.10 -0.10 -6.84
N LEU A 47 14.54 -0.10 -8.10
CA LEU A 47 13.91 -0.89 -9.16
C LEU A 47 14.10 -2.39 -8.92
N THR A 48 15.28 -2.80 -8.45
CA THR A 48 15.57 -4.19 -8.08
C THR A 48 14.70 -4.64 -6.91
N LYS A 49 14.55 -3.80 -5.87
CA LYS A 49 13.59 -4.04 -4.78
C LYS A 49 12.19 -4.29 -5.32
N ASN A 50 11.69 -3.42 -6.19
CA ASN A 50 10.30 -3.49 -6.69
C ASN A 50 10.02 -4.74 -7.55
N ILE A 51 10.92 -5.14 -8.45
CA ILE A 51 10.65 -6.34 -9.27
C ILE A 51 10.81 -7.64 -8.46
N VAL A 52 11.79 -7.70 -7.55
CA VAL A 52 12.05 -8.91 -6.76
C VAL A 52 11.04 -9.04 -5.62
N LEU A 53 10.61 -7.93 -4.97
CA LEU A 53 9.57 -7.99 -3.94
C LEU A 53 8.28 -8.56 -4.50
N PHE A 54 7.90 -8.19 -5.74
CA PHE A 54 6.69 -8.70 -6.36
C PHE A 54 6.77 -10.21 -6.56
N ALA A 55 7.91 -10.71 -7.08
CA ALA A 55 8.14 -12.14 -7.23
C ALA A 55 8.14 -12.89 -5.89
N VAL A 56 8.77 -12.32 -4.85
CA VAL A 56 8.79 -12.89 -3.49
C VAL A 56 7.39 -12.92 -2.89
N ALA A 57 6.63 -11.82 -2.99
CA ALA A 57 5.27 -11.74 -2.50
C ALA A 57 4.37 -12.80 -3.15
N CYS A 58 4.42 -12.91 -4.48
CA CYS A 58 3.69 -13.94 -5.21
C CYS A 58 4.06 -15.36 -4.76
N THR A 59 5.35 -15.61 -4.56
CA THR A 59 5.84 -16.92 -4.13
C THR A 59 5.42 -17.24 -2.70
N MET A 60 5.63 -16.35 -1.75
CA MET A 60 5.34 -16.61 -0.34
C MET A 60 3.84 -16.68 -0.04
N TYR A 61 3.05 -15.85 -0.72
CA TYR A 61 1.61 -15.91 -0.60
C TYR A 61 1.04 -17.20 -1.20
N MET A 62 1.58 -17.66 -2.34
CA MET A 62 1.26 -18.98 -2.90
C MET A 62 1.64 -20.13 -1.96
N LEU A 63 2.84 -20.08 -1.37
CA LEU A 63 3.35 -21.17 -0.53
C LEU A 63 2.54 -21.35 0.76
N VAL A 64 2.20 -20.24 1.44
CA VAL A 64 1.59 -20.30 2.77
C VAL A 64 0.67 -19.11 3.09
N GLY A 65 0.91 -17.94 2.51
CA GLY A 65 0.16 -16.74 2.89
C GLY A 65 -1.33 -16.79 2.56
N TYR A 66 -1.73 -17.39 1.43
CA TYR A 66 -3.15 -17.47 1.07
C TYR A 66 -3.93 -18.39 2.02
N GLU A 67 -3.37 -19.54 2.41
CA GLU A 67 -3.94 -20.44 3.41
C GLU A 67 -4.06 -19.77 4.78
N ILE A 68 -3.06 -19.00 5.21
CA ILE A 68 -3.13 -18.25 6.48
C ILE A 68 -4.28 -17.23 6.44
N MET A 69 -4.41 -16.50 5.33
CA MET A 69 -5.40 -15.43 5.21
C MET A 69 -6.82 -15.98 5.06
N TYR A 70 -6.98 -17.04 4.25
CA TYR A 70 -8.26 -17.65 3.89
C TYR A 70 -8.20 -19.18 4.05
N PRO A 71 -8.22 -19.70 5.29
CA PRO A 71 -8.04 -21.13 5.57
C PRO A 71 -9.12 -22.03 4.95
N ASP A 72 -10.30 -21.49 4.66
CA ASP A 72 -11.41 -22.23 4.05
C ASP A 72 -11.38 -22.22 2.51
N LEU A 73 -10.54 -21.39 1.88
CA LEU A 73 -10.51 -21.22 0.42
C LEU A 73 -9.39 -22.01 -0.26
N SER A 74 -8.37 -22.46 0.49
CA SER A 74 -7.31 -23.31 -0.04
C SER A 74 -6.53 -24.04 1.04
N ASN A 75 -5.86 -25.11 0.65
CA ASN A 75 -4.81 -25.73 1.47
C ASN A 75 -3.42 -25.17 1.11
N PHE A 76 -2.40 -25.55 1.89
CA PHE A 76 -0.99 -25.29 1.64
C PHE A 76 -0.60 -25.43 0.15
N MET A 77 0.20 -24.48 -0.36
CA MET A 77 0.61 -24.41 -1.77
C MET A 77 -0.54 -24.31 -2.79
N LEU A 78 -1.69 -23.78 -2.38
CA LEU A 78 -2.91 -23.64 -3.20
C LEU A 78 -3.51 -24.99 -3.64
N ASP A 79 -3.31 -26.06 -2.88
CA ASP A 79 -3.90 -27.35 -3.23
C ASP A 79 -5.43 -27.25 -3.26
N GLY A 80 -6.03 -27.75 -4.35
CA GLY A 80 -7.46 -27.66 -4.65
C GLY A 80 -7.95 -26.38 -5.34
N ILE A 81 -7.12 -25.34 -5.52
CA ILE A 81 -7.60 -24.02 -5.98
C ILE A 81 -8.13 -23.98 -7.41
N THR A 82 -7.75 -24.95 -8.25
CA THR A 82 -8.18 -25.04 -9.66
C THR A 82 -9.45 -25.86 -9.83
N ALA A 83 -10.08 -26.29 -8.74
CA ALA A 83 -11.34 -27.03 -8.81
C ALA A 83 -12.45 -26.15 -9.40
N GLU A 84 -13.18 -26.69 -10.38
CA GLU A 84 -14.36 -26.05 -10.94
C GLU A 84 -15.54 -26.25 -9.99
N ASN A 85 -15.96 -25.18 -9.32
CA ASN A 85 -17.12 -25.20 -8.44
C ASN A 85 -17.98 -23.94 -8.64
N LEU A 86 -19.16 -24.11 -9.23
CA LEU A 86 -20.09 -23.01 -9.48
C LEU A 86 -20.64 -22.39 -8.20
N ASP A 87 -20.64 -23.12 -7.08
CA ASP A 87 -21.16 -22.64 -5.80
C ASP A 87 -20.32 -21.49 -5.21
N ASN A 88 -19.05 -21.39 -5.62
CA ASN A 88 -18.16 -20.30 -5.20
C ASN A 88 -18.50 -18.96 -5.88
N GLY A 89 -19.33 -18.96 -6.94
CA GLY A 89 -19.72 -17.74 -7.67
C GLY A 89 -18.63 -17.12 -8.56
N TYR A 90 -17.37 -17.53 -8.41
CA TYR A 90 -16.21 -17.22 -9.28
C TYR A 90 -15.11 -18.28 -9.09
N ALA A 91 -14.11 -18.29 -9.98
CA ALA A 91 -12.97 -19.20 -9.87
C ALA A 91 -12.07 -18.83 -8.69
N PRO A 92 -11.79 -19.74 -7.73
CA PRO A 92 -10.93 -19.44 -6.57
C PRO A 92 -9.52 -18.97 -6.96
N SER A 93 -8.96 -19.49 -8.06
CA SER A 93 -7.68 -19.03 -8.57
C SER A 93 -7.67 -17.56 -9.00
N ALA A 94 -8.82 -17.00 -9.37
CA ALA A 94 -8.96 -15.58 -9.68
C ALA A 94 -8.95 -14.72 -8.42
N ASP A 95 -9.54 -15.20 -7.32
CA ASP A 95 -9.43 -14.56 -6.01
C ASP A 95 -7.99 -14.58 -5.50
N PHE A 96 -7.30 -15.72 -5.55
CA PHE A 96 -5.86 -15.76 -5.21
C PHE A 96 -5.04 -14.73 -5.99
N PHE A 97 -5.24 -14.64 -7.31
CA PHE A 97 -4.54 -13.65 -8.14
C PHE A 97 -4.91 -12.20 -7.77
N PHE A 98 -6.14 -11.95 -7.36
CA PHE A 98 -6.57 -10.65 -6.88
C PHE A 98 -5.98 -10.32 -5.50
N GLN A 99 -5.92 -11.26 -4.57
CA GLN A 99 -5.40 -11.02 -3.22
C GLN A 99 -3.88 -10.91 -3.18
N VAL A 100 -3.16 -11.68 -4.00
CA VAL A 100 -1.68 -11.66 -3.99
C VAL A 100 -1.10 -10.30 -4.36
N VAL A 101 -1.79 -9.55 -5.22
CA VAL A 101 -1.36 -8.22 -5.63
C VAL A 101 -1.62 -7.15 -4.55
N PHE A 102 -2.51 -7.42 -3.58
CA PHE A 102 -2.72 -6.56 -2.40
C PHE A 102 -1.61 -6.77 -1.37
N VAL A 103 -1.22 -8.03 -1.13
CA VAL A 103 -0.08 -8.38 -0.27
C VAL A 103 1.21 -7.76 -0.82
N ALA A 104 1.43 -7.85 -2.14
CA ALA A 104 2.56 -7.20 -2.80
C ALA A 104 2.51 -5.68 -2.65
N THR A 105 1.32 -5.07 -2.75
CA THR A 105 1.12 -3.63 -2.54
C THR A 105 1.50 -3.19 -1.12
N ALA A 106 1.06 -3.93 -0.09
CA ALA A 106 1.45 -3.66 1.30
C ALA A 106 2.97 -3.70 1.48
N MET A 107 3.65 -4.66 0.83
CA MET A 107 5.10 -4.77 0.89
C MET A 107 5.82 -3.65 0.11
N SER A 108 5.29 -3.20 -1.03
CA SER A 108 5.82 -2.06 -1.78
C SER A 108 5.82 -0.77 -0.95
N ILE A 109 4.82 -0.53 -0.10
CA ILE A 109 4.79 0.64 0.80
C ILE A 109 6.03 0.70 1.70
N VAL A 110 6.51 -0.47 2.16
CA VAL A 110 7.72 -0.57 2.97
C VAL A 110 8.96 -0.13 2.18
N SER A 111 9.04 -0.50 0.89
CA SER A 111 10.16 -0.13 -0.01
C SER A 111 10.39 1.39 -0.03
N GLY A 112 9.35 2.16 -0.32
CA GLY A 112 9.41 3.62 -0.34
C GLY A 112 9.80 4.23 1.01
N ALA A 113 9.23 3.74 2.12
CA ALA A 113 9.56 4.22 3.46
C ALA A 113 11.02 3.95 3.84
N VAL A 114 11.60 2.87 3.31
CA VAL A 114 12.95 2.42 3.68
C VAL A 114 14.06 2.71 2.66
N ALA A 115 13.73 3.41 1.57
CA ALA A 115 14.60 3.62 0.42
C ALA A 115 15.97 4.28 0.75
N GLU A 116 16.96 3.99 -0.08
CA GLU A 116 18.35 4.52 -0.07
C GLU A 116 19.29 4.10 1.07
N ARG A 117 18.79 3.51 2.16
CA ARG A 117 19.65 3.12 3.30
C ARG A 117 19.37 1.75 3.91
N MET A 118 18.36 1.04 3.42
CA MET A 118 18.13 -0.36 3.81
C MET A 118 18.90 -1.28 2.88
N LYS A 119 19.64 -2.23 3.46
CA LYS A 119 20.40 -3.24 2.70
C LYS A 119 19.46 -4.17 1.94
N LEU A 120 19.79 -4.50 0.69
CA LEU A 120 18.87 -5.20 -0.22
C LEU A 120 18.51 -6.59 0.31
N LEU A 121 19.49 -7.35 0.79
CA LEU A 121 19.25 -8.68 1.37
C LEU A 121 18.33 -8.61 2.59
N ALA A 122 18.52 -7.61 3.46
CA ALA A 122 17.66 -7.43 4.64
C ALA A 122 16.21 -7.14 4.22
N PHE A 123 16.02 -6.34 3.18
CA PHE A 123 14.70 -6.04 2.61
C PHE A 123 14.03 -7.28 2.03
N LEU A 124 14.74 -8.12 1.28
CA LEU A 124 14.19 -9.34 0.70
C LEU A 124 13.85 -10.41 1.75
N LEU A 125 14.69 -10.57 2.78
CA LEU A 125 14.38 -11.44 3.92
C LEU A 125 13.14 -10.96 4.67
N PHE A 126 12.98 -9.65 4.82
CA PHE A 126 11.78 -9.09 5.42
C PHE A 126 10.54 -9.31 4.53
N ALA A 127 10.66 -9.11 3.22
CA ALA A 127 9.57 -9.37 2.27
C ALA A 127 9.04 -10.80 2.37
N VAL A 128 9.93 -11.79 2.57
CA VAL A 128 9.54 -13.19 2.78
C VAL A 128 8.60 -13.34 3.99
N VAL A 129 8.97 -12.77 5.14
CA VAL A 129 8.20 -12.89 6.38
C VAL A 129 6.93 -12.04 6.35
N MET A 130 7.01 -10.83 5.81
CA MET A 130 5.88 -9.91 5.71
C MET A 130 4.76 -10.50 4.86
N THR A 131 5.10 -10.99 3.67
CA THR A 131 4.13 -11.48 2.67
C THR A 131 3.70 -12.93 2.91
N GLY A 132 4.52 -13.73 3.59
CA GLY A 132 4.18 -15.10 3.96
C GLY A 132 3.46 -15.22 5.30
N PHE A 133 3.57 -14.25 6.22
CA PHE A 133 3.01 -14.41 7.57
C PHE A 133 2.38 -13.13 8.15
N ILE A 134 3.13 -12.03 8.25
CA ILE A 134 2.67 -10.87 9.03
C ILE A 134 1.39 -10.26 8.43
N TYR A 135 1.39 -9.99 7.12
CA TYR A 135 0.23 -9.45 6.41
C TYR A 135 -0.91 -10.48 6.31
N PRO A 136 -0.68 -11.73 5.85
CA PRO A 136 -1.73 -12.75 5.84
C PRO A 136 -2.46 -12.92 7.18
N MET A 137 -1.74 -12.85 8.30
CA MET A 137 -2.32 -13.01 9.63
C MET A 137 -3.28 -11.86 10.00
N GLU A 138 -2.96 -10.60 9.68
CA GLU A 138 -3.92 -9.52 9.92
C GLU A 138 -5.07 -9.55 8.90
N GLY A 139 -4.79 -9.95 7.67
CA GLY A 139 -5.80 -10.22 6.64
C GLY A 139 -6.81 -11.28 7.09
N ASN A 140 -6.35 -12.32 7.80
CA ASN A 140 -7.19 -13.37 8.36
C ASN A 140 -8.20 -12.84 9.40
N TRP A 141 -7.76 -11.95 10.27
CA TRP A 141 -8.63 -11.34 11.29
C TRP A 141 -9.59 -10.29 10.74
N THR A 142 -9.28 -9.76 9.56
CA THR A 142 -10.02 -8.68 8.94
C THR A 142 -10.92 -9.23 7.84
N TRP A 143 -10.42 -9.39 6.61
CA TRP A 143 -11.21 -9.95 5.50
C TRP A 143 -11.48 -11.44 5.61
N GLY A 144 -10.60 -12.21 6.27
CA GLY A 144 -10.86 -13.62 6.58
C GLY A 144 -11.95 -13.81 7.65
N GLY A 145 -12.22 -12.78 8.45
CA GLY A 145 -13.28 -12.79 9.47
C GLY A 145 -12.99 -13.61 10.72
N GLU A 146 -11.77 -14.11 10.89
CA GLU A 146 -11.39 -14.93 12.05
C GLU A 146 -11.21 -14.10 13.33
N ALA A 147 -11.36 -14.76 14.47
CA ALA A 147 -11.16 -14.14 15.77
C ALA A 147 -9.69 -13.73 15.99
N VAL A 148 -9.45 -12.47 16.40
CA VAL A 148 -8.09 -11.98 16.68
C VAL A 148 -7.48 -12.77 17.83
N PHE A 149 -6.33 -13.42 17.56
CA PHE A 149 -5.65 -14.33 18.49
C PHE A 149 -6.54 -15.47 19.03
N GLY A 150 -7.59 -15.87 18.30
CA GLY A 150 -8.56 -16.88 18.72
C GLY A 150 -9.45 -16.45 19.90
N ILE A 151 -9.54 -15.14 20.17
CA ILE A 151 -10.43 -14.60 21.19
C ILE A 151 -11.78 -14.34 20.53
N GLU A 152 -12.72 -15.29 20.66
CA GLU A 152 -14.06 -15.26 20.02
C GLU A 152 -14.80 -13.92 20.17
N ALA A 153 -14.66 -13.24 21.32
CA ALA A 153 -15.28 -11.93 21.55
C ALA A 153 -14.60 -10.76 20.82
N TRP A 154 -13.54 -11.03 20.06
CA TRP A 154 -12.69 -10.08 19.34
C TRP A 154 -12.64 -10.39 17.85
N THR A 155 -13.80 -10.61 17.26
CA THR A 155 -13.99 -10.60 15.80
C THR A 155 -14.22 -9.15 15.36
N LEU A 156 -13.35 -8.62 14.49
CA LEU A 156 -13.36 -7.19 14.16
C LEU A 156 -14.68 -6.76 13.50
N GLY A 157 -15.25 -7.60 12.62
CA GLY A 157 -16.54 -7.34 11.99
C GLY A 157 -17.68 -7.15 13.01
N ASP A 158 -17.75 -8.00 14.03
CA ASP A 158 -18.77 -7.92 15.10
C ASP A 158 -18.61 -6.66 15.96
N LEU A 159 -17.39 -6.11 16.04
CA LEU A 159 -17.10 -4.84 16.71
C LEU A 159 -17.41 -3.62 15.82
N GLY A 160 -17.89 -3.84 14.60
CA GLY A 160 -18.24 -2.80 13.63
C GLY A 160 -17.03 -2.21 12.89
N PHE A 161 -15.97 -3.00 12.71
CA PHE A 161 -14.88 -2.67 11.78
C PHE A 161 -15.31 -2.97 10.35
N SER A 162 -15.01 -2.05 9.43
CA SER A 162 -15.22 -2.21 7.99
C SER A 162 -14.10 -1.53 7.23
N ASP A 163 -13.50 -2.24 6.29
CA ASP A 163 -12.48 -1.72 5.39
C ASP A 163 -12.65 -2.40 4.03
N PHE A 164 -13.23 -1.66 3.09
CA PHE A 164 -13.74 -2.18 1.84
C PHE A 164 -12.63 -2.73 0.94
N ALA A 165 -11.59 -1.93 0.68
CA ALA A 165 -10.46 -2.30 -0.17
C ALA A 165 -9.09 -2.16 0.52
N GLY A 166 -9.02 -1.73 1.79
CA GLY A 166 -7.79 -1.83 2.57
C GLY A 166 -7.07 -0.51 2.88
N SER A 167 -7.76 0.54 3.34
CA SER A 167 -7.08 1.72 3.93
C SER A 167 -6.32 1.36 5.21
N GLY A 168 -6.89 0.46 6.02
CA GLY A 168 -6.24 -0.18 7.14
C GLY A 168 -5.43 -1.39 6.68
N ILE A 169 -6.13 -2.37 6.11
CA ILE A 169 -5.62 -3.72 5.84
C ILE A 169 -4.40 -3.67 4.92
N VAL A 170 -4.40 -2.86 3.86
CA VAL A 170 -3.24 -2.76 2.96
C VAL A 170 -2.35 -1.59 3.33
N HIS A 171 -2.92 -0.39 3.36
CA HIS A 171 -2.13 0.83 3.44
C HIS A 171 -1.56 1.07 4.85
N MET A 172 -2.38 0.98 5.88
CA MET A 172 -1.89 1.15 7.25
C MET A 172 -0.98 -0.01 7.68
N ALA A 173 -1.27 -1.25 7.27
CA ALA A 173 -0.38 -2.39 7.51
C ALA A 173 1.01 -2.17 6.89
N GLY A 174 1.07 -1.86 5.58
CA GLY A 174 2.33 -1.54 4.91
C GLY A 174 3.07 -0.37 5.56
N ALA A 175 2.35 0.68 5.96
CA ALA A 175 2.93 1.81 6.67
C ALA A 175 3.43 1.45 8.08
N ALA A 176 2.72 0.60 8.82
CA ALA A 176 3.15 0.13 10.16
C ALA A 176 4.46 -0.67 10.08
N ALA A 177 4.58 -1.55 9.08
CA ALA A 177 5.84 -2.23 8.77
C ALA A 177 6.93 -1.24 8.36
N GLY A 178 6.60 -0.25 7.51
CA GLY A 178 7.49 0.85 7.14
C GLY A 178 7.99 1.64 8.35
N VAL A 179 7.12 1.96 9.31
CA VAL A 179 7.49 2.65 10.55
C VAL A 179 8.47 1.82 11.36
N ALA A 180 8.22 0.52 11.53
CA ALA A 180 9.15 -0.38 12.20
C ALA A 180 10.53 -0.37 11.50
N GLY A 181 10.56 -0.43 10.17
CA GLY A 181 11.77 -0.36 9.37
C GLY A 181 12.55 0.95 9.58
N VAL A 182 11.87 2.09 9.43
CA VAL A 182 12.46 3.43 9.63
C VAL A 182 13.05 3.58 11.04
N LEU A 183 12.36 3.09 12.09
CA LEU A 183 12.88 3.14 13.46
C LEU A 183 14.12 2.27 13.67
N VAL A 184 14.24 1.15 12.95
CA VAL A 184 15.41 0.26 13.05
C VAL A 184 16.62 0.84 12.33
N ILE A 185 16.44 1.39 11.13
CA ILE A 185 17.55 1.87 10.30
C ILE A 185 17.88 3.35 10.53
N GLY A 186 16.94 4.15 11.00
CA GLY A 186 17.11 5.58 11.23
C GLY A 186 17.18 6.42 9.96
N ALA A 187 17.44 7.72 10.13
CA ALA A 187 17.41 8.69 9.03
C ALA A 187 18.60 8.57 8.07
N ARG A 188 18.43 9.02 6.81
CA ARG A 188 19.52 9.18 5.84
C ARG A 188 20.52 10.22 6.33
N LYS A 189 21.80 9.97 6.07
CA LYS A 189 22.88 10.88 6.44
C LYS A 189 22.71 12.23 5.73
N GLY A 190 22.91 13.30 6.47
CA GLY A 190 22.76 14.67 5.98
C GLY A 190 21.32 15.20 5.89
N LYS A 191 20.29 14.37 6.08
CA LYS A 191 18.87 14.80 6.08
C LYS A 191 18.56 15.76 7.22
N TYR A 192 19.05 15.47 8.43
CA TYR A 192 18.86 16.31 9.61
C TYR A 192 20.21 16.72 10.18
N THR A 193 20.42 18.02 10.36
CA THR A 193 21.64 18.56 10.96
C THR A 193 21.53 18.62 12.49
N SER A 194 22.68 18.78 13.16
CA SER A 194 22.76 18.83 14.63
C SER A 194 22.00 20.01 15.25
N ASP A 195 21.86 21.13 14.53
CA ASP A 195 21.06 22.31 14.90
C ASP A 195 19.56 22.14 14.62
N GLY A 196 19.13 20.98 14.12
CA GLY A 196 17.72 20.64 13.89
C GLY A 196 17.16 21.12 12.54
N LYS A 197 17.99 21.64 11.64
CA LYS A 197 17.58 22.00 10.29
C LYS A 197 17.32 20.73 9.45
N VAL A 198 16.25 20.79 8.66
CA VAL A 198 15.88 19.75 7.68
C VAL A 198 16.47 20.13 6.33
N ASN A 199 17.30 19.26 5.76
CA ASN A 199 17.81 19.40 4.40
C ASN A 199 16.93 18.59 3.44
N ALA A 200 16.41 19.22 2.41
CA ALA A 200 15.69 18.50 1.36
C ALA A 200 16.66 17.58 0.59
N ILE A 201 16.26 16.34 0.39
CA ILE A 201 16.93 15.39 -0.52
C ILE A 201 16.02 15.25 -1.74
N PRO A 202 16.33 15.92 -2.87
CA PRO A 202 15.47 15.91 -4.05
C PRO A 202 15.52 14.55 -4.76
N GLY A 203 14.40 14.17 -5.37
CA GLY A 203 14.30 13.00 -6.23
C GLY A 203 15.04 13.17 -7.56
N ALA A 204 15.38 12.06 -8.19
CA ALA A 204 16.15 12.01 -9.43
C ALA A 204 15.34 12.39 -10.67
N ASN A 205 14.04 12.10 -10.71
CA ASN A 205 13.27 12.18 -11.95
C ASN A 205 11.76 12.42 -11.72
N MET A 206 11.35 13.69 -11.74
CA MET A 206 9.96 14.08 -11.56
C MET A 206 8.99 13.55 -12.64
N PRO A 207 9.38 13.45 -13.93
CA PRO A 207 8.58 12.73 -14.93
C PRO A 207 8.26 11.29 -14.54
N LEU A 208 9.24 10.51 -14.05
CA LEU A 208 8.99 9.14 -13.57
C LEU A 208 8.09 9.13 -12.33
N ALA A 209 8.30 10.03 -11.37
CA ALA A 209 7.44 10.16 -10.20
C ALA A 209 5.97 10.43 -10.60
N THR A 210 5.79 11.30 -11.59
CA THR A 210 4.47 11.64 -12.14
C THR A 210 3.84 10.47 -12.89
N LEU A 211 4.62 9.76 -13.72
CA LEU A 211 4.17 8.56 -14.43
C LEU A 211 3.74 7.46 -13.44
N GLY A 212 4.54 7.22 -12.41
CA GLY A 212 4.23 6.26 -11.35
C GLY A 212 2.90 6.58 -10.67
N THR A 213 2.67 7.85 -10.34
CA THR A 213 1.40 8.30 -9.73
C THR A 213 0.19 8.05 -10.64
N PHE A 214 0.30 8.31 -11.95
CA PHE A 214 -0.80 8.02 -12.88
C PHE A 214 -1.05 6.52 -13.06
N ILE A 215 0.02 5.70 -13.07
CA ILE A 215 -0.10 4.24 -13.10
C ILE A 215 -0.82 3.75 -11.83
N LEU A 216 -0.43 4.26 -10.65
CA LEU A 216 -1.08 3.94 -9.38
C LEU A 216 -2.55 4.34 -9.39
N TRP A 217 -2.89 5.55 -9.88
CA TRP A 217 -4.27 6.00 -10.02
C TRP A 217 -5.07 5.04 -10.91
N MET A 218 -4.54 4.68 -12.09
CA MET A 218 -5.21 3.73 -12.98
C MET A 218 -5.40 2.36 -12.32
N GLY A 219 -4.37 1.83 -11.67
CA GLY A 219 -4.46 0.55 -10.97
C GLY A 219 -5.46 0.56 -9.81
N TRP A 220 -5.66 1.71 -9.17
CA TRP A 220 -6.62 1.89 -8.08
C TRP A 220 -8.07 1.64 -8.49
N PHE A 221 -8.39 1.80 -9.77
CA PHE A 221 -9.69 1.40 -10.29
C PHE A 221 -9.92 -0.11 -10.18
N GLY A 222 -8.88 -0.92 -10.45
CA GLY A 222 -8.92 -2.37 -10.18
C GLY A 222 -8.92 -2.68 -8.69
N PHE A 223 -8.17 -1.90 -7.90
CA PHE A 223 -8.03 -2.09 -6.45
C PHE A 223 -9.37 -1.91 -5.73
N ASN A 224 -9.99 -0.74 -5.86
CA ASN A 224 -11.27 -0.47 -5.24
C ASN A 224 -12.40 -1.18 -5.98
N GLY A 225 -12.42 -1.12 -7.31
CA GLY A 225 -13.48 -1.72 -8.10
C GLY A 225 -13.59 -3.23 -7.93
N GLY A 226 -12.46 -3.92 -8.02
CA GLY A 226 -12.39 -5.38 -7.82
C GLY A 226 -12.90 -5.82 -6.46
N SER A 227 -12.79 -4.95 -5.45
CA SER A 227 -13.27 -5.22 -4.09
C SER A 227 -14.80 -5.17 -3.94
N VAL A 228 -15.56 -4.91 -5.01
CA VAL A 228 -17.01 -5.22 -5.07
C VAL A 228 -17.25 -6.74 -5.14
N LEU A 229 -16.26 -7.51 -5.61
CA LEU A 229 -16.28 -8.98 -5.71
C LEU A 229 -17.35 -9.57 -6.65
N ALA A 230 -18.13 -8.74 -7.33
CA ALA A 230 -19.13 -9.16 -8.30
C ALA A 230 -19.39 -8.08 -9.35
N THR A 231 -19.84 -8.48 -10.54
CA THR A 231 -20.28 -7.55 -11.59
C THR A 231 -21.46 -8.07 -12.42
N ALA A 232 -21.97 -9.26 -12.13
CA ALA A 232 -22.92 -9.95 -13.01
C ALA A 232 -24.33 -9.35 -12.98
N THR A 233 -24.77 -8.77 -11.86
CA THR A 233 -26.11 -8.17 -11.73
C THR A 233 -26.10 -6.67 -12.00
N VAL A 234 -27.30 -6.10 -12.23
CA VAL A 234 -27.48 -4.65 -12.37
C VAL A 234 -27.00 -3.91 -11.11
N SER A 235 -27.24 -4.49 -9.93
CA SER A 235 -26.79 -3.91 -8.66
C SER A 235 -25.27 -3.88 -8.59
N ASP A 236 -24.61 -5.01 -8.86
CA ASP A 236 -23.16 -5.14 -8.77
C ASP A 236 -22.47 -4.23 -9.78
N ALA A 237 -22.92 -4.23 -11.04
CA ALA A 237 -22.37 -3.37 -12.07
C ALA A 237 -22.54 -1.87 -11.74
N THR A 238 -23.66 -1.49 -11.11
CA THR A 238 -23.86 -0.12 -10.65
C THR A 238 -22.95 0.23 -9.47
N ALA A 239 -22.75 -0.70 -8.54
CA ALA A 239 -21.83 -0.53 -7.42
C ALA A 239 -20.39 -0.34 -7.91
N VAL A 240 -19.92 -1.18 -8.84
CA VAL A 240 -18.60 -1.04 -9.50
C VAL A 240 -18.45 0.35 -10.14
N ALA A 241 -19.44 0.80 -10.91
CA ALA A 241 -19.39 2.10 -11.56
C ALA A 241 -19.30 3.26 -10.55
N ASN A 242 -20.06 3.18 -9.45
CA ASN A 242 -20.02 4.16 -8.37
C ASN A 242 -18.65 4.18 -7.67
N VAL A 243 -18.09 3.00 -7.38
CA VAL A 243 -16.76 2.85 -6.77
C VAL A 243 -15.67 3.47 -7.65
N PHE A 244 -15.68 3.23 -8.97
CA PHE A 244 -14.75 3.87 -9.91
C PHE A 244 -14.88 5.39 -9.90
N MET A 245 -16.12 5.89 -9.98
CA MET A 245 -16.41 7.32 -9.95
C MET A 245 -15.88 7.97 -8.66
N ASN A 246 -16.18 7.38 -7.51
CA ASN A 246 -15.76 7.89 -6.20
C ASN A 246 -14.25 7.82 -6.02
N THR A 247 -13.61 6.75 -6.50
CA THR A 247 -12.15 6.61 -6.51
C THR A 247 -11.48 7.74 -7.30
N ASN A 248 -11.98 8.02 -8.50
CA ASN A 248 -11.48 9.12 -9.32
C ASN A 248 -11.72 10.49 -8.68
N ALA A 249 -12.91 10.71 -8.13
CA ALA A 249 -13.30 11.95 -7.48
C ALA A 249 -12.42 12.27 -6.26
N ALA A 250 -12.12 11.26 -5.44
CA ALA A 250 -11.25 11.41 -4.28
C ALA A 250 -9.80 11.71 -4.67
N ALA A 251 -9.25 11.02 -5.67
CA ALA A 251 -7.91 11.30 -6.19
C ALA A 251 -7.78 12.76 -6.69
N ALA A 252 -8.77 13.24 -7.44
CA ALA A 252 -8.81 14.61 -7.92
C ALA A 252 -8.93 15.62 -6.77
N GLY A 253 -9.81 15.37 -5.80
CA GLY A 253 -9.95 16.20 -4.60
C GLY A 253 -8.65 16.29 -3.79
N GLY A 254 -7.98 15.15 -3.59
CA GLY A 254 -6.70 15.08 -2.87
C GLY A 254 -5.58 15.83 -3.57
N CYS A 255 -5.45 15.68 -4.89
CA CYS A 255 -4.48 16.43 -5.71
C CYS A 255 -4.66 17.95 -5.56
N ILE A 256 -5.89 18.43 -5.77
CA ILE A 256 -6.23 19.86 -5.71
C ILE A 256 -5.98 20.42 -4.31
N ALA A 257 -6.41 19.69 -3.27
CA ALA A 257 -6.24 20.13 -1.88
C ALA A 257 -4.76 20.20 -1.49
N ALA A 258 -3.97 19.16 -1.78
CA ALA A 258 -2.55 19.13 -1.45
C ALA A 258 -1.77 20.24 -2.17
N LEU A 259 -2.03 20.44 -3.47
CA LEU A 259 -1.41 21.51 -4.24
C LEU A 259 -1.78 22.90 -3.70
N THR A 260 -3.03 23.08 -3.28
CA THR A 260 -3.52 24.33 -2.68
C THR A 260 -2.87 24.58 -1.32
N VAL A 261 -2.86 23.58 -0.44
CA VAL A 261 -2.22 23.68 0.88
C VAL A 261 -0.72 23.95 0.74
N ALA A 262 -0.02 23.25 -0.16
CA ALA A 262 1.39 23.50 -0.45
C ALA A 262 1.63 24.95 -0.94
N LYS A 263 0.77 25.46 -1.84
CA LYS A 263 0.85 26.85 -2.32
C LYS A 263 0.67 27.86 -1.19
N LEU A 264 -0.26 27.61 -0.26
CA LEU A 264 -0.54 28.49 0.87
C LEU A 264 0.60 28.44 1.91
N MET A 265 1.14 27.26 2.21
CA MET A 265 2.19 27.08 3.23
C MET A 265 3.58 27.49 2.74
N PHE A 266 3.93 27.17 1.49
CA PHE A 266 5.28 27.32 0.95
C PHE A 266 5.41 28.47 -0.07
N GLY A 267 4.30 29.11 -0.44
CA GLY A 267 4.26 30.19 -1.44
C GLY A 267 4.46 29.73 -2.89
N LYS A 268 4.69 28.43 -3.12
CA LYS A 268 4.96 27.82 -4.44
C LYS A 268 4.12 26.57 -4.64
N PHE A 269 3.82 26.26 -5.90
CA PHE A 269 3.26 24.97 -6.26
C PHE A 269 4.33 23.90 -6.14
N ASP A 270 4.01 22.81 -5.44
CA ASP A 270 4.91 21.70 -5.20
C ASP A 270 4.34 20.43 -5.83
N LEU A 271 5.05 19.90 -6.84
CA LEU A 271 4.64 18.72 -7.57
C LEU A 271 4.64 17.49 -6.66
N THR A 272 5.65 17.30 -5.80
CA THR A 272 5.74 16.13 -4.91
C THR A 272 4.56 16.08 -3.95
N MET A 273 4.13 17.25 -3.44
CA MET A 273 2.93 17.35 -2.59
C MET A 273 1.65 17.08 -3.38
N ALA A 274 1.55 17.51 -4.64
CA ALA A 274 0.40 17.19 -5.47
C ALA A 274 0.30 15.68 -5.77
N LEU A 275 1.42 15.04 -6.11
CA LEU A 275 1.49 13.59 -6.35
C LEU A 275 1.10 12.80 -5.09
N ASN A 276 1.66 13.15 -3.93
CA ASN A 276 1.26 12.56 -2.65
C ASN A 276 -0.20 12.88 -2.29
N GLY A 277 -0.72 14.04 -2.71
CA GLY A 277 -2.13 14.41 -2.58
C GLY A 277 -3.07 13.52 -3.38
N CYS A 278 -2.72 13.19 -4.63
CA CYS A 278 -3.46 12.21 -5.44
C CYS A 278 -3.56 10.87 -4.69
N LEU A 279 -2.40 10.35 -4.25
CA LEU A 279 -2.32 9.06 -3.57
C LEU A 279 -3.03 9.08 -2.23
N ALA A 280 -2.92 10.16 -1.45
CA ALA A 280 -3.64 10.34 -0.20
C ALA A 280 -5.16 10.33 -0.42
N GLY A 281 -5.65 10.98 -1.48
CA GLY A 281 -7.07 10.93 -1.82
C GLY A 281 -7.56 9.52 -2.15
N LEU A 282 -6.74 8.77 -2.91
CA LEU A 282 -6.99 7.37 -3.23
C LEU A 282 -6.97 6.47 -1.98
N VAL A 283 -5.97 6.61 -1.11
CA VAL A 283 -5.89 5.87 0.16
C VAL A 283 -7.09 6.20 1.06
N ALA A 284 -7.50 7.46 1.18
CA ALA A 284 -8.60 7.84 2.06
C ALA A 284 -9.94 7.19 1.66
N ILE A 285 -10.23 7.12 0.36
CA ILE A 285 -11.51 6.56 -0.13
C ILE A 285 -11.51 5.02 -0.19
N THR A 286 -10.35 4.38 -0.11
CA THR A 286 -10.19 2.92 -0.19
C THR A 286 -10.96 2.18 0.91
N ALA A 287 -11.12 2.80 2.08
CA ALA A 287 -11.83 2.21 3.21
C ALA A 287 -13.31 1.98 2.94
N GLU A 288 -13.92 2.86 2.14
CA GLU A 288 -15.35 2.79 1.79
C GLU A 288 -15.66 3.67 0.57
N PRO A 289 -15.35 3.20 -0.65
CA PRO A 289 -15.66 3.93 -1.87
C PRO A 289 -17.12 3.71 -2.33
N SER A 290 -17.86 2.78 -1.71
CA SER A 290 -19.16 2.34 -2.23
C SER A 290 -20.35 3.20 -1.75
N THR A 291 -20.27 3.73 -0.53
CA THR A 291 -21.37 4.49 0.10
C THR A 291 -21.38 6.01 -0.10
N PRO A 292 -20.25 6.72 -0.30
CA PRO A 292 -20.28 8.16 -0.51
C PRO A 292 -20.90 8.57 -1.85
N THR A 293 -21.47 9.78 -1.91
CA THR A 293 -21.68 10.46 -3.20
C THR A 293 -20.35 10.93 -3.79
N ALA A 294 -20.30 11.18 -5.11
CA ALA A 294 -19.09 11.72 -5.76
C ALA A 294 -18.56 13.01 -5.12
N LEU A 295 -19.45 13.87 -4.62
CA LEU A 295 -19.05 15.09 -3.91
C LEU A 295 -18.45 14.77 -2.54
N GLN A 296 -19.05 13.84 -1.78
CA GLN A 296 -18.47 13.38 -0.51
C GLN A 296 -17.11 12.72 -0.74
N ALA A 297 -16.98 11.86 -1.76
CA ALA A 297 -15.70 11.24 -2.12
C ALA A 297 -14.64 12.30 -2.48
N THR A 298 -15.01 13.35 -3.24
CA THR A 298 -14.11 14.49 -3.52
C THR A 298 -13.67 15.18 -2.24
N ILE A 299 -14.59 15.42 -1.29
CA ILE A 299 -14.29 16.07 -0.01
C ILE A 299 -13.39 15.18 0.85
N PHE A 300 -13.66 13.88 0.93
CA PHE A 300 -12.82 12.91 1.67
C PHE A 300 -11.41 12.85 1.09
N GLY A 301 -11.31 12.83 -0.24
CA GLY A 301 -10.04 12.96 -0.94
C GLY A 301 -9.32 14.26 -0.60
N ALA A 302 -10.03 15.39 -0.61
CA ALA A 302 -9.47 16.70 -0.25
C ALA A 302 -8.99 16.75 1.22
N LEU A 303 -9.69 16.10 2.15
CA LEU A 303 -9.24 15.97 3.54
C LEU A 303 -7.93 15.17 3.62
N GLY A 304 -7.83 14.05 2.90
CA GLY A 304 -6.60 13.26 2.79
C GLY A 304 -5.45 14.06 2.17
N GLY A 305 -5.69 14.74 1.06
CA GLY A 305 -4.71 15.59 0.37
C GLY A 305 -4.23 16.78 1.20
N ALA A 306 -5.10 17.39 2.01
CA ALA A 306 -4.67 18.42 2.95
C ALA A 306 -3.83 17.82 4.08
N LEU A 307 -4.30 16.71 4.68
CA LEU A 307 -3.65 16.05 5.82
C LEU A 307 -2.24 15.56 5.48
N VAL A 308 -2.04 14.99 4.29
CA VAL A 308 -0.74 14.43 3.90
C VAL A 308 0.37 15.49 3.90
N VAL A 309 0.08 16.73 3.48
CA VAL A 309 1.06 17.83 3.49
C VAL A 309 1.49 18.16 4.92
N PHE A 310 0.54 18.27 5.85
CA PHE A 310 0.85 18.52 7.25
C PHE A 310 1.58 17.34 7.90
N SER A 311 1.19 16.11 7.56
CA SER A 311 1.82 14.90 8.06
C SER A 311 3.29 14.82 7.64
N ILE A 312 3.60 14.99 6.35
CA ILE A 312 4.98 14.96 5.83
C ILE A 312 5.85 16.00 6.55
N VAL A 313 5.38 17.26 6.64
CA VAL A 313 6.11 18.34 7.31
C VAL A 313 6.33 18.05 8.79
N THR A 314 5.34 17.43 9.46
CA THR A 314 5.42 17.11 10.89
C THR A 314 6.39 15.97 11.15
N LEU A 315 6.32 14.88 10.38
CA LEU A 315 7.26 13.77 10.47
C LEU A 315 8.70 14.22 10.21
N ASP A 316 8.92 15.09 9.22
CA ASP A 316 10.25 15.65 8.96
C ASP A 316 10.76 16.49 10.15
N LYS A 317 9.91 17.28 10.81
CA LYS A 317 10.27 18.02 12.03
C LYS A 317 10.55 17.10 13.21
N MET A 318 9.90 15.94 13.27
CA MET A 318 10.15 14.88 14.25
C MET A 318 11.40 14.05 13.92
N LYS A 319 12.14 14.39 12.86
CA LYS A 319 13.32 13.67 12.37
C LYS A 319 13.02 12.23 11.93
N PHE A 320 11.80 11.99 11.44
CA PHE A 320 11.38 10.73 10.87
C PHE A 320 11.54 10.77 9.34
N ASP A 321 12.62 10.18 8.84
CA ASP A 321 13.00 10.26 7.42
C ASP A 321 12.38 9.12 6.60
N ASP A 322 11.28 9.48 5.95
CA ASP A 322 10.52 8.70 4.98
C ASP A 322 10.72 9.31 3.58
N PRO A 323 11.54 8.70 2.71
CA PRO A 323 11.96 9.30 1.45
C PRO A 323 10.84 9.71 0.50
N VAL A 324 9.77 8.94 0.44
CA VAL A 324 8.65 9.17 -0.51
C VAL A 324 7.40 9.72 0.17
N GLY A 325 7.36 9.74 1.51
CA GLY A 325 6.17 10.11 2.29
C GLY A 325 5.17 8.95 2.44
N ALA A 326 5.63 7.71 2.29
CA ALA A 326 4.82 6.50 2.36
C ALA A 326 4.01 6.39 3.67
N VAL A 327 4.60 6.69 4.82
CA VAL A 327 3.93 6.66 6.13
C VAL A 327 2.83 7.72 6.23
N SER A 328 3.03 8.88 5.62
CA SER A 328 2.00 9.93 5.60
C SER A 328 0.84 9.56 4.68
N VAL A 329 1.14 9.08 3.46
CA VAL A 329 0.13 8.69 2.47
C VAL A 329 -0.65 7.46 2.91
N HIS A 330 0.03 6.44 3.42
CA HIS A 330 -0.59 5.14 3.67
C HIS A 330 -0.98 4.93 5.14
N GLY A 331 -0.17 5.39 6.10
CA GLY A 331 -0.44 5.22 7.53
C GLY A 331 -1.41 6.28 8.06
N VAL A 332 -1.00 7.55 7.99
CA VAL A 332 -1.78 8.67 8.56
C VAL A 332 -3.10 8.86 7.80
N VAL A 333 -3.05 8.87 6.47
CA VAL A 333 -4.27 9.01 5.66
C VAL A 333 -5.06 7.70 5.57
N GLY A 334 -4.42 6.53 5.70
CA GLY A 334 -5.15 5.25 5.88
C GLY A 334 -6.02 5.27 7.13
N LEU A 335 -5.51 5.80 8.24
CA LEU A 335 -6.30 5.99 9.46
C LEU A 335 -7.45 6.98 9.25
N LEU A 336 -7.21 8.09 8.55
CA LEU A 336 -8.29 9.00 8.17
C LEU A 336 -9.37 8.27 7.37
N GLY A 337 -8.99 7.44 6.39
CA GLY A 337 -9.93 6.66 5.58
C GLY A 337 -10.82 5.78 6.45
N LEU A 338 -10.25 5.00 7.37
CA LEU A 338 -11.02 4.19 8.32
C LEU A 338 -12.00 5.03 9.14
N LEU A 339 -11.57 6.20 9.64
CA LEU A 339 -12.42 7.08 10.43
C LEU A 339 -13.53 7.77 9.61
N LEU A 340 -13.43 7.80 8.29
CA LEU A 340 -14.47 8.33 7.42
C LEU A 340 -15.56 7.30 7.08
N VAL A 341 -15.31 5.99 7.25
CA VAL A 341 -16.28 4.93 6.94
C VAL A 341 -17.61 5.12 7.66
N PRO A 342 -17.67 5.34 9.00
CA PRO A 342 -18.95 5.46 9.71
C PRO A 342 -19.75 6.72 9.35
N VAL A 343 -19.14 7.69 8.64
CA VAL A 343 -19.82 8.91 8.19
C VAL A 343 -20.84 8.61 7.09
N THR A 344 -20.58 7.60 6.26
CA THR A 344 -21.47 7.22 5.15
C THR A 344 -21.95 5.76 5.22
N ASN A 345 -21.31 4.93 6.02
CA ASN A 345 -21.66 3.54 6.27
C ASN A 345 -21.93 3.26 7.78
N GLY A 346 -22.59 4.20 8.47
CA GLY A 346 -22.79 4.14 9.93
C GLY A 346 -23.79 3.07 10.41
N GLU A 347 -24.50 2.39 9.50
CA GLU A 347 -25.38 1.28 9.85
C GLU A 347 -24.61 -0.04 9.98
N ALA A 348 -23.55 -0.24 9.19
CA ALA A 348 -22.72 -1.45 9.20
C ALA A 348 -21.35 -1.25 9.89
N SER A 349 -21.00 -0.03 10.29
CA SER A 349 -19.71 0.27 10.91
C SER A 349 -19.84 1.26 12.08
N SER A 350 -18.85 1.27 12.96
CA SER A 350 -18.80 2.16 14.12
C SER A 350 -17.43 2.82 14.27
N PHE A 351 -17.37 4.05 14.79
CA PHE A 351 -16.08 4.71 15.07
C PHE A 351 -15.21 3.91 16.04
N SER A 352 -15.82 3.26 17.03
CA SER A 352 -15.11 2.37 17.96
C SER A 352 -14.52 1.16 17.25
N GLY A 353 -15.28 0.51 16.36
CA GLY A 353 -14.82 -0.63 15.57
C GLY A 353 -13.64 -0.24 14.68
N GLN A 354 -13.72 0.90 14.00
CA GLN A 354 -12.63 1.44 13.18
C GLN A 354 -11.36 1.71 13.98
N LEU A 355 -11.46 2.27 15.17
CA LEU A 355 -10.31 2.49 16.06
C LEU A 355 -9.71 1.18 16.57
N ILE A 356 -10.55 0.20 16.94
CA ILE A 356 -10.10 -1.12 17.39
C ILE A 356 -9.40 -1.86 16.26
N GLY A 357 -9.97 -1.89 15.07
CA GLY A 357 -9.35 -2.49 13.89
C GLY A 357 -8.03 -1.82 13.53
N ALA A 358 -8.00 -0.48 13.47
CA ALA A 358 -6.76 0.27 13.23
C ALA A 358 -5.67 -0.04 14.27
N ALA A 359 -6.03 -0.10 15.55
CA ALA A 359 -5.09 -0.44 16.62
C ALA A 359 -4.60 -1.89 16.53
N THR A 360 -5.47 -2.82 16.13
CA THR A 360 -5.14 -4.23 15.93
C THR A 360 -4.16 -4.40 14.77
N ILE A 361 -4.48 -3.84 13.59
CA ILE A 361 -3.64 -3.88 12.39
C ILE A 361 -2.29 -3.22 12.67
N PHE A 362 -2.29 -1.95 13.14
CA PHE A 362 -1.06 -1.23 13.39
C PHE A 362 -0.22 -1.94 14.46
N GLY A 363 -0.83 -2.33 15.58
CA GLY A 363 -0.14 -2.96 16.70
C GLY A 363 0.53 -4.27 16.31
N TRP A 364 -0.20 -5.17 15.64
CA TRP A 364 0.34 -6.44 15.16
C TRP A 364 1.46 -6.24 14.15
N VAL A 365 1.17 -5.51 13.06
CA VAL A 365 2.12 -5.38 11.94
C VAL A 365 3.37 -4.63 12.38
N PHE A 366 3.24 -3.57 13.18
CA PHE A 366 4.38 -2.85 13.73
C PHE A 366 5.26 -3.73 14.62
N VAL A 367 4.67 -4.42 15.61
CA VAL A 367 5.43 -5.22 16.58
C VAL A 367 6.11 -6.41 15.89
N ALA A 368 5.35 -7.16 15.08
CA ALA A 368 5.89 -8.30 14.34
C ALA A 368 7.00 -7.88 13.37
N SER A 369 6.82 -6.75 12.67
CA SER A 369 7.84 -6.22 11.76
C SER A 369 9.09 -5.75 12.50
N PHE A 370 8.92 -5.04 13.62
CA PHE A 370 10.05 -4.58 14.43
C PHE A 370 10.89 -5.75 14.96
N VAL A 371 10.23 -6.79 15.49
CA VAL A 371 10.90 -8.02 15.92
C VAL A 371 11.61 -8.68 14.74
N THR A 372 10.93 -8.80 13.59
CA THR A 372 11.51 -9.41 12.38
C THR A 372 12.77 -8.69 11.92
N PHE A 373 12.76 -7.35 11.85
CA PHE A 373 13.96 -6.58 11.50
C PHE A 373 15.10 -6.78 12.51
N LYS A 374 14.80 -6.88 13.82
CA LYS A 374 15.82 -7.19 14.83
C LYS A 374 16.41 -8.58 14.64
N VAL A 375 15.58 -9.57 14.29
CA VAL A 375 16.03 -10.94 14.00
C VAL A 375 16.90 -10.99 12.73
N ILE A 376 16.49 -10.30 11.66
CA ILE A 376 17.28 -10.17 10.43
C ILE A 376 18.65 -9.56 10.70
N GLY A 377 18.74 -8.64 11.67
CA GLY A 377 20.00 -8.05 12.12
C GLY A 377 21.06 -9.05 12.62
N PHE A 378 20.67 -10.29 12.97
CA PHE A 378 21.61 -11.38 13.28
C PHE A 378 22.15 -12.10 12.04
N ILE A 379 21.52 -11.93 10.88
CA ILE A 379 21.90 -12.56 9.61
C ILE A 379 22.71 -11.58 8.75
N THR A 380 22.24 -10.35 8.64
CA THR A 380 22.85 -9.30 7.82
C THR A 380 22.57 -7.92 8.42
N PRO A 381 23.44 -6.91 8.25
CA PRO A 381 23.11 -5.54 8.62
C PRO A 381 21.82 -5.07 7.93
N VAL A 382 20.89 -4.52 8.71
CA VAL A 382 19.62 -3.99 8.16
C VAL A 382 19.86 -2.68 7.40
N ARG A 383 20.83 -1.88 7.84
CA ARG A 383 21.27 -0.64 7.20
C ARG A 383 22.59 -0.86 6.47
N VAL A 384 22.73 -0.22 5.31
CA VAL A 384 24.04 -0.08 4.64
C VAL A 384 25.00 0.75 5.49
N SER A 385 26.30 0.57 5.27
CA SER A 385 27.36 1.37 5.91
C SER A 385 27.32 2.84 5.45
N GLU A 386 28.01 3.72 6.17
CA GLU A 386 28.07 5.15 5.81
C GLU A 386 28.75 5.39 4.46
N GLU A 387 29.73 4.55 4.11
CA GLU A 387 30.44 4.59 2.82
C GLU A 387 29.50 4.14 1.69
N GLU A 388 28.84 2.98 1.85
CA GLU A 388 27.85 2.47 0.88
C GLU A 388 26.69 3.48 0.67
N GLU A 389 26.20 4.13 1.74
CA GLU A 389 25.17 5.19 1.61
C GLU A 389 25.68 6.44 0.89
N TYR A 390 26.97 6.77 1.05
CA TYR A 390 27.61 7.89 0.37
C TYR A 390 27.84 7.59 -1.11
N GLU A 391 28.29 6.38 -1.46
CA GLU A 391 28.47 5.94 -2.85
C GLU A 391 27.13 5.76 -3.57
N GLY A 392 26.13 5.21 -2.88
CA GLY A 392 24.84 4.85 -3.44
C GLY A 392 24.67 3.33 -3.58
N SER A 393 23.43 2.88 -3.38
CA SER A 393 23.10 1.46 -3.36
C SER A 393 23.12 0.82 -4.76
N ASP A 394 23.09 1.63 -5.82
CA ASP A 394 23.26 1.17 -7.20
C ASP A 394 24.62 0.48 -7.41
N ILE A 395 25.70 1.12 -6.94
CA ILE A 395 27.05 0.55 -7.05
C ILE A 395 27.28 -0.49 -5.96
N SER A 396 27.01 -0.14 -4.70
CA SER A 396 27.39 -0.99 -3.57
C SER A 396 26.61 -2.30 -3.48
N GLU A 397 25.34 -2.32 -3.89
CA GLU A 397 24.49 -3.53 -3.78
C GLU A 397 24.18 -4.15 -5.16
N CYS A 398 24.10 -3.35 -6.24
CA CYS A 398 23.73 -3.85 -7.58
C CYS A 398 24.89 -3.88 -8.60
N GLY A 399 25.99 -3.16 -8.34
CA GLY A 399 27.11 -3.04 -9.27
C GLY A 399 26.79 -2.35 -10.61
N LEU A 400 25.68 -1.61 -10.70
CA LEU A 400 25.21 -0.98 -11.93
C LEU A 400 24.48 0.33 -11.62
N GLU A 401 24.82 1.40 -12.35
CA GLU A 401 24.12 2.69 -12.28
C GLU A 401 22.93 2.73 -13.26
N ALA A 402 21.84 3.38 -12.86
CA ALA A 402 20.68 3.55 -13.72
C ALA A 402 20.91 4.56 -14.87
N TYR A 403 21.86 5.48 -14.70
CA TYR A 403 22.07 6.63 -15.59
C TYR A 403 23.54 6.80 -16.02
N PRO A 404 24.14 5.80 -16.70
CA PRO A 404 25.59 5.75 -16.94
C PRO A 404 26.14 6.89 -17.82
N GLU A 405 25.30 7.51 -18.65
CA GLU A 405 25.69 8.65 -19.51
C GLU A 405 25.74 9.99 -18.75
N PHE A 406 25.22 10.03 -17.53
CA PHE A 406 25.17 11.24 -16.70
C PHE A 406 26.14 11.17 -15.51
N THR A 407 26.94 10.11 -15.40
CA THR A 407 27.95 9.97 -14.36
C THR A 407 29.31 10.43 -14.90
N SER A 408 29.93 11.39 -14.20
CA SER A 408 31.08 12.17 -14.68
C SER A 408 32.42 11.41 -14.57
N GLY A 409 32.45 10.11 -14.88
CA GLY A 409 33.53 9.21 -14.47
C GLY A 409 33.92 8.11 -15.44
N ARG A 410 33.73 8.28 -16.75
CA ARG A 410 34.35 7.40 -17.77
C ARG A 410 35.39 8.13 -18.61
#